data_AF-A0A933ZL04-F1
#
_entry.id   AF-A0A933ZL04-F1
#
_cell.length_a   1.000
_cell.length_b   1.000
_cell.length_c   1.000
_cell.angle_alpha   90.00
_cell.angle_beta   90.00
_cell.angle_gamma   90.00
#
_symmetry.space_group_name_H-M   'P 1'
#
loop_
_entity.id
_entity.type
_entity.pdbx_description
1 polymer ?
#
loop_
_entity_poly.entity_id
_entity_poly.type
_entity_poly.pdbx_seq_one_letter_code
_entity_poly.pdbx_strand_id
1 'polypeptide(L)'
;MSDRFFKASAAACALCCAMLAAACDWNPTRPFERNAPAVEKAIAQLDAGEAGAAAELLEGFLQTGACAEAQIGVPDRVKQMPNATFDLGLALFHLGEKFGRRFGEEDVFGDAGPTPEQQTEMQLRSDQVECALRILRAISSSPEVPVELQARARYLEGNLEFLRRGYQAAVSAYDEALKLIPGVPEDAGDGIGRDAAWNRAVALRRIEEENRRDAGKDADQDQMAPDSGSPDGANDGPQDGPPDAAEGKPEGGPPDGGSGNDSGDKDAQPDGRQPDPQNQQPEAGAPDGGQQPPPQSQNQDERMLDMLESAPTVQLQDAKNRASRKRARGMVDK
;
A
#
# COMPACT_ATOMS: atom_id res chain seq x y z
N MET A 1 20.42 1.58 -68.82
CA MET A 1 20.91 1.36 -67.44
C MET A 1 19.99 2.12 -66.49
N SER A 2 18.74 1.71 -66.28
CA SER A 2 17.80 2.49 -65.44
C SER A 2 16.73 1.69 -64.68
N ASP A 3 16.75 0.35 -64.67
CA ASP A 3 15.64 -0.45 -64.10
C ASP A 3 15.95 -1.19 -62.79
N ARG A 4 17.02 -0.83 -62.08
CA ARG A 4 17.45 -1.59 -60.87
C ARG A 4 17.30 -0.87 -59.52
N PHE A 5 16.75 0.34 -59.48
CA PHE A 5 16.66 1.10 -58.22
C PHE A 5 15.28 1.10 -57.54
N PHE A 6 14.21 0.62 -58.19
CA PHE A 6 12.86 0.71 -57.62
C PHE A 6 12.43 -0.45 -56.70
N LYS A 7 13.24 -1.50 -56.56
CA LYS A 7 12.86 -2.71 -55.78
C LYS A 7 13.35 -2.72 -54.32
N ALA A 8 14.18 -1.78 -53.90
CA ALA A 8 14.73 -1.77 -52.54
C ALA A 8 13.85 -1.05 -51.51
N SER A 9 12.87 -0.24 -51.94
CA SER A 9 12.12 0.64 -51.03
C SER A 9 10.87 0.02 -50.39
N ALA A 10 10.35 -1.09 -50.92
CA ALA A 10 9.14 -1.73 -50.40
C ALA A 10 9.41 -2.69 -49.21
N ALA A 11 10.61 -3.27 -49.13
CA ALA A 11 10.96 -4.23 -48.08
C ALA A 11 11.22 -3.57 -46.71
N ALA A 12 11.69 -2.32 -46.70
CA ALA A 12 11.99 -1.59 -45.46
C ALA A 12 10.72 -1.11 -44.72
N CYS A 13 9.63 -0.83 -45.45
CA CYS A 13 8.40 -0.32 -44.85
C CYS A 13 7.59 -1.43 -44.14
N ALA A 14 7.65 -2.67 -44.65
CA ALA A 14 7.00 -3.82 -44.02
C ALA A 14 7.65 -4.23 -42.68
N LEU A 15 8.98 -4.03 -42.53
CA LEU A 15 9.69 -4.36 -41.29
C LEU A 15 9.39 -3.37 -40.16
N CYS A 16 9.15 -2.09 -40.46
CA CYS A 16 8.79 -1.08 -39.44
C CYS A 16 7.38 -1.28 -38.87
N CYS A 17 6.41 -1.75 -39.65
CA CYS A 17 5.06 -2.02 -39.13
C CYS A 17 5.02 -3.25 -38.20
N ALA A 18 5.88 -4.24 -38.40
CA ALA A 18 5.94 -5.42 -37.54
C ALA A 18 6.52 -5.13 -36.14
N MET A 19 7.45 -4.17 -36.04
CA MET A 19 8.06 -3.78 -34.76
C MET A 19 7.12 -2.95 -33.87
N LEU A 20 6.19 -2.18 -34.46
CA LEU A 20 5.18 -1.42 -33.70
C LEU A 20 4.05 -2.31 -33.15
N ALA A 21 3.81 -3.47 -33.76
CA ALA A 21 2.81 -4.43 -33.30
C ALA A 21 3.27 -5.26 -32.10
N ALA A 22 4.58 -5.32 -31.80
CA ALA A 22 5.11 -6.06 -30.65
C ALA A 22 5.12 -5.25 -29.34
N ALA A 23 4.95 -3.92 -29.40
CA ALA A 23 4.91 -3.05 -28.23
C ALA A 23 3.48 -2.70 -27.77
N CYS A 24 2.46 -3.10 -28.54
CA CYS A 24 1.07 -3.07 -28.14
C CYS A 24 0.64 -4.52 -27.94
N ASP A 25 0.05 -4.86 -26.79
CA ASP A 25 -0.53 -6.16 -26.45
C ASP A 25 -1.77 -6.48 -27.33
N TRP A 26 -1.57 -6.41 -28.66
CA TRP A 26 -2.59 -6.54 -29.67
C TRP A 26 -2.68 -8.00 -30.08
N ASN A 27 -3.70 -8.70 -29.58
CA ASN A 27 -4.05 -10.01 -30.09
C ASN A 27 -4.84 -9.86 -31.42
N PRO A 28 -4.29 -10.25 -32.58
CA PRO A 28 -4.96 -10.11 -33.87
C PRO A 28 -6.21 -10.98 -34.01
N THR A 29 -6.38 -12.00 -33.14
CA THR A 29 -7.60 -12.82 -33.11
C THR A 29 -8.74 -12.15 -32.34
N ARG A 30 -8.44 -11.16 -31.49
CA ARG A 30 -9.39 -10.50 -30.57
C ARG A 30 -9.11 -8.99 -30.44
N PRO A 31 -9.07 -8.23 -31.55
CA PRO A 31 -8.61 -6.84 -31.59
C PRO A 31 -9.46 -5.84 -30.79
N PHE A 32 -10.65 -6.23 -30.32
CA PHE A 32 -11.62 -5.33 -29.70
C PHE A 32 -12.15 -5.78 -28.34
N GLU A 33 -11.59 -6.83 -27.72
CA GLU A 33 -12.12 -7.31 -26.43
C GLU A 33 -11.98 -6.28 -25.29
N ARG A 34 -10.93 -5.45 -25.31
CA ARG A 34 -10.79 -4.28 -24.41
C ARG A 34 -11.63 -3.05 -24.85
N ASN A 35 -12.09 -3.01 -26.10
CA ASN A 35 -12.82 -1.87 -26.68
C ASN A 35 -14.34 -2.07 -26.67
N ALA A 36 -14.84 -2.96 -25.81
CA ALA A 36 -16.28 -3.09 -25.63
C ALA A 36 -16.79 -1.84 -24.88
N PRO A 37 -17.79 -1.10 -25.40
CA PRO A 37 -18.26 0.14 -24.77
C PRO A 37 -18.72 -0.02 -23.32
N ALA A 38 -19.15 -1.22 -22.93
CA ALA A 38 -19.51 -1.53 -21.54
C ALA A 38 -18.28 -1.59 -20.62
N VAL A 39 -17.17 -2.18 -21.09
CA VAL A 39 -15.92 -2.30 -20.34
C VAL A 39 -15.25 -0.93 -20.21
N GLU A 40 -15.20 -0.15 -21.29
CA GLU A 40 -14.66 1.22 -21.25
C GLU A 40 -15.43 2.11 -20.25
N LYS A 41 -16.76 2.00 -20.23
CA LYS A 41 -17.58 2.70 -19.25
C LYS A 41 -17.29 2.22 -17.83
N ALA A 42 -17.13 0.92 -17.61
CA ALA A 42 -16.82 0.38 -16.29
C ALA A 42 -15.45 0.86 -15.79
N ILE A 43 -14.43 0.89 -16.65
CA ILE A 43 -13.10 1.45 -16.32
C ILE A 43 -13.24 2.92 -15.93
N ALA A 44 -13.98 3.71 -16.71
CA ALA A 44 -14.23 5.12 -16.36
C ALA A 44 -14.95 5.29 -15.00
N GLN A 45 -15.85 4.36 -14.63
CA GLN A 45 -16.47 4.36 -13.30
C GLN A 45 -15.46 3.98 -12.20
N LEU A 46 -14.57 3.01 -12.44
CA LEU A 46 -13.48 2.68 -11.49
C LEU A 46 -12.56 3.88 -11.26
N ASP A 47 -12.12 4.54 -12.33
CA ASP A 47 -11.27 5.73 -12.26
C ASP A 47 -11.95 6.89 -11.51
N ALA A 48 -13.29 6.96 -11.56
CA ALA A 48 -14.09 7.92 -10.81
C ALA A 48 -14.33 7.51 -9.33
N GLY A 49 -13.89 6.33 -8.89
CA GLY A 49 -14.14 5.78 -7.56
C GLY A 49 -15.53 5.14 -7.39
N GLU A 50 -16.30 5.01 -8.47
CA GLU A 50 -17.66 4.46 -8.50
C GLU A 50 -17.65 2.94 -8.70
N ALA A 51 -16.98 2.23 -7.79
CA ALA A 51 -16.78 0.78 -7.87
C ALA A 51 -18.08 -0.04 -8.00
N GLY A 52 -19.20 0.44 -7.43
CA GLY A 52 -20.50 -0.23 -7.55
C GLY A 52 -21.06 -0.19 -8.96
N ALA A 53 -21.01 0.99 -9.61
CA ALA A 53 -21.46 1.14 -10.99
C ALA A 53 -20.55 0.36 -11.96
N ALA A 54 -19.24 0.34 -11.69
CA ALA A 54 -18.30 -0.48 -12.45
C ALA A 54 -18.60 -1.98 -12.34
N ALA A 55 -18.83 -2.48 -11.12
CA ALA A 55 -19.18 -3.87 -10.87
C ALA A 55 -20.47 -4.25 -11.62
N GLU A 56 -21.54 -3.47 -11.52
CA GLU A 56 -22.81 -3.76 -12.21
C GLU A 56 -22.64 -3.86 -13.74
N LEU A 57 -21.89 -2.93 -14.34
CA LEU A 57 -21.60 -2.97 -15.78
C LEU A 57 -20.82 -4.22 -16.19
N LEU A 58 -19.81 -4.60 -15.40
CA LEU A 58 -18.95 -5.75 -15.68
C LEU A 58 -19.66 -7.08 -15.41
N GLU A 59 -20.47 -7.16 -14.35
CA GLU A 59 -21.30 -8.33 -14.03
C GLU A 59 -22.31 -8.61 -15.15
N GLY A 60 -22.95 -7.56 -15.67
CA GLY A 60 -23.83 -7.66 -16.84
C GLY A 60 -23.08 -8.05 -18.12
N PHE A 61 -21.90 -7.45 -18.35
CA PHE A 61 -21.07 -7.75 -19.51
C PHE A 61 -20.53 -9.19 -19.51
N LEU A 62 -20.12 -9.70 -18.35
CA LEU A 62 -19.58 -11.04 -18.17
C LEU A 62 -20.65 -12.09 -17.89
N GLN A 63 -21.90 -11.68 -17.64
CA GLN A 63 -23.04 -12.53 -17.32
C GLN A 63 -22.85 -13.35 -16.03
N THR A 64 -22.14 -12.77 -15.07
CA THR A 64 -21.87 -13.41 -13.77
C THR A 64 -23.07 -13.35 -12.83
N GLY A 65 -23.96 -12.37 -13.06
CA GLY A 65 -24.93 -11.94 -12.05
C GLY A 65 -24.24 -11.14 -10.93
N ALA A 66 -25.06 -10.57 -10.05
CA ALA A 66 -24.59 -9.78 -8.90
C ALA A 66 -23.90 -10.67 -7.86
N CYS A 67 -22.85 -10.14 -7.21
CA CYS A 67 -22.32 -10.75 -5.99
C CYS A 67 -23.35 -10.69 -4.86
N ALA A 68 -23.78 -11.85 -4.36
CA ALA A 68 -24.69 -11.97 -3.21
C ALA A 68 -24.30 -13.16 -2.33
N GLU A 69 -24.23 -12.96 -1.01
CA GLU A 69 -23.92 -14.03 -0.03
C GLU A 69 -22.65 -14.83 -0.39
N ALA A 70 -21.58 -14.13 -0.78
CA ALA A 70 -20.32 -14.75 -1.23
C ALA A 70 -20.45 -15.63 -2.50
N GLN A 71 -21.53 -15.48 -3.27
CA GLN A 71 -21.77 -16.20 -4.53
C GLN A 71 -21.80 -15.23 -5.70
N ILE A 72 -21.08 -15.60 -6.75
CA ILE A 72 -21.10 -14.94 -8.05
C ILE A 72 -20.92 -16.02 -9.13
N GLY A 73 -21.62 -15.89 -10.25
CA GLY A 73 -21.54 -16.83 -11.36
C GLY A 73 -20.19 -16.75 -12.07
N VAL A 74 -19.66 -17.90 -12.48
CA VAL A 74 -18.41 -17.99 -13.26
C VAL A 74 -18.70 -18.66 -14.61
N PRO A 75 -19.48 -18.03 -15.51
CA PRO A 75 -19.72 -18.57 -16.84
C PRO A 75 -18.44 -18.61 -17.67
N ASP A 76 -18.42 -19.38 -18.77
CA ASP A 76 -17.25 -19.49 -19.65
C ASP A 76 -16.75 -18.14 -20.17
N ARG A 77 -17.65 -17.15 -20.28
CA ARG A 77 -17.33 -15.78 -20.66
C ARG A 77 -16.29 -15.13 -19.75
N VAL A 78 -16.25 -15.47 -18.45
CA VAL A 78 -15.24 -15.00 -17.50
C VAL A 78 -13.84 -15.43 -17.91
N LYS A 79 -13.68 -16.67 -18.37
CA LYS A 79 -12.39 -17.19 -18.86
C LYS A 79 -12.04 -16.62 -20.23
N GLN A 80 -13.05 -16.43 -21.08
CA GLN A 80 -12.87 -15.90 -22.42
C GLN A 80 -12.52 -14.41 -22.41
N MET A 81 -12.86 -13.65 -21.37
CA MET A 81 -12.66 -12.19 -21.31
C MET A 81 -11.78 -11.81 -20.11
N PRO A 82 -10.53 -12.28 -20.02
CA PRO A 82 -9.75 -12.22 -18.79
C PRO A 82 -9.42 -10.80 -18.31
N ASN A 83 -9.31 -9.82 -19.22
CA ASN A 83 -9.11 -8.42 -18.85
C ASN A 83 -10.34 -7.85 -18.12
N ALA A 84 -11.53 -7.97 -18.71
CA ALA A 84 -12.77 -7.51 -18.07
C ALA A 84 -13.06 -8.27 -16.75
N THR A 85 -12.69 -9.55 -16.70
CA THR A 85 -12.74 -10.38 -15.49
C THR A 85 -11.83 -9.83 -14.38
N PHE A 86 -10.61 -9.44 -14.73
CA PHE A 86 -9.70 -8.80 -13.78
C PHE A 86 -10.26 -7.46 -13.28
N ASP A 87 -10.80 -6.64 -14.18
CA ASP A 87 -11.44 -5.36 -13.83
C ASP A 87 -12.64 -5.56 -12.89
N LEU A 88 -13.42 -6.64 -13.07
CA LEU A 88 -14.51 -7.00 -12.15
C LEU A 88 -13.95 -7.35 -10.76
N GLY A 89 -12.84 -8.10 -10.71
CA GLY A 89 -12.14 -8.38 -9.46
C GLY A 89 -11.68 -7.10 -8.74
N LEU A 90 -11.18 -6.10 -9.47
CA LEU A 90 -10.82 -4.79 -8.92
C LEU A 90 -12.04 -4.02 -8.39
N ALA A 91 -13.15 -4.02 -9.13
CA ALA A 91 -14.38 -3.38 -8.69
C ALA A 91 -14.90 -3.98 -7.37
N LEU A 92 -14.92 -5.31 -7.28
CA LEU A 92 -15.33 -6.03 -6.07
C LEU A 92 -14.35 -5.82 -4.91
N PHE A 93 -13.03 -5.72 -5.18
CA PHE A 93 -12.03 -5.35 -4.18
C PHE A 93 -12.37 -3.98 -3.56
N HIS A 94 -12.58 -2.95 -4.38
CA HIS A 94 -12.94 -1.62 -3.91
C HIS A 94 -14.30 -1.55 -3.20
N LEU A 95 -15.25 -2.43 -3.54
CA LEU A 95 -16.49 -2.57 -2.76
C LEU A 95 -16.21 -3.18 -1.39
N GLY A 96 -15.37 -4.22 -1.32
CA GLY A 96 -14.94 -4.83 -0.07
C GLY A 96 -14.23 -3.85 0.87
N GLU A 97 -13.40 -2.95 0.34
CA GLU A 97 -12.69 -1.93 1.11
C GLU A 97 -13.61 -0.93 1.82
N LYS A 98 -14.85 -0.73 1.32
CA LYS A 98 -15.83 0.17 1.95
C LYS A 98 -16.39 -0.35 3.25
N PHE A 99 -16.36 -1.67 3.46
CA PHE A 99 -16.91 -2.31 4.65
C PHE A 99 -15.83 -2.50 5.69
N GLY A 100 -16.11 -2.19 6.95
CA GLY A 100 -15.21 -2.36 8.08
C GLY A 100 -14.11 -1.29 8.18
N ARG A 101 -13.23 -1.45 9.17
CA ARG A 101 -12.16 -0.48 9.44
C ARG A 101 -11.03 -0.55 8.41
N ARG A 102 -10.33 0.56 8.25
CA ARG A 102 -9.13 0.64 7.41
C ARG A 102 -8.03 -0.27 7.97
N PHE A 103 -7.13 -0.63 7.07
CA PHE A 103 -5.88 -1.31 7.43
C PHE A 103 -5.08 -0.51 8.47
N GLY A 104 -4.66 -1.20 9.52
CA GLY A 104 -3.95 -0.66 10.69
C GLY A 104 -4.86 -0.34 11.89
N GLU A 105 -6.18 -0.31 11.72
CA GLU A 105 -7.14 0.03 12.78
C GLU A 105 -7.98 -1.18 13.26
N GLU A 106 -7.62 -2.36 12.75
CA GLU A 106 -8.29 -3.65 13.00
C GLU A 106 -8.22 -4.17 14.43
N ASP A 107 -7.15 -3.80 15.12
CA ASP A 107 -6.72 -4.37 16.40
C ASP A 107 -7.32 -3.65 17.60
N VAL A 108 -8.19 -2.66 17.35
CA VAL A 108 -8.82 -1.85 18.41
C VAL A 108 -10.23 -2.38 18.72
N PHE A 109 -10.42 -3.69 18.62
CA PHE A 109 -11.49 -4.32 19.37
C PHE A 109 -10.97 -4.40 20.80
N GLY A 110 -11.58 -3.65 21.72
CA GLY A 110 -11.25 -3.79 23.15
C GLY A 110 -11.48 -5.23 23.62
N ASP A 111 -11.26 -5.51 24.90
CA ASP A 111 -11.39 -6.86 25.47
C ASP A 111 -12.77 -7.51 25.23
N ALA A 112 -13.79 -6.70 24.91
CA ALA A 112 -15.15 -7.15 24.55
C ALA A 112 -15.31 -7.65 23.11
N GLY A 113 -14.30 -7.56 22.25
CA GLY A 113 -14.38 -7.97 20.84
C GLY A 113 -15.18 -7.01 19.94
N PRO A 114 -15.48 -7.42 18.69
CA PRO A 114 -16.22 -6.60 17.73
C PRO A 114 -17.71 -6.51 18.08
N THR A 115 -18.31 -5.33 17.89
CA THR A 115 -19.76 -5.14 18.04
C THR A 115 -20.55 -5.90 16.95
N PRO A 116 -21.85 -6.17 17.14
CA PRO A 116 -22.67 -6.82 16.10
C PRO A 116 -22.65 -6.10 14.74
N GLU A 117 -22.61 -4.77 14.75
CA GLU A 117 -22.50 -3.96 13.53
C GLU A 117 -21.15 -4.19 12.85
N GLN A 118 -20.06 -4.20 13.62
CA GLN A 118 -18.72 -4.47 13.11
C GLN A 118 -18.60 -5.90 12.56
N GLN A 119 -19.23 -6.88 13.21
CA GLN A 119 -19.30 -8.25 12.72
C GLN A 119 -20.04 -8.32 11.38
N THR A 120 -21.14 -7.58 11.24
CA THR A 120 -21.90 -7.49 10.00
C THR A 120 -21.05 -6.86 8.88
N GLU A 121 -20.34 -5.78 9.15
CA GLU A 121 -19.44 -5.16 8.17
C GLU A 121 -18.28 -6.08 7.75
N MET A 122 -17.68 -6.81 8.70
CA MET A 122 -16.65 -7.81 8.39
C MET A 122 -17.21 -8.95 7.54
N GLN A 123 -18.46 -9.36 7.76
CA GLN A 123 -19.12 -10.36 6.93
C GLN A 123 -19.36 -9.83 5.52
N LEU A 124 -19.90 -8.61 5.38
CA LEU A 124 -20.11 -7.98 4.06
C LEU A 124 -18.82 -7.84 3.27
N ARG A 125 -17.72 -7.43 3.94
CA ARG A 125 -16.38 -7.42 3.36
C ARG A 125 -15.99 -8.82 2.88
N SER A 126 -16.16 -9.83 3.74
CA SER A 126 -15.76 -11.20 3.43
C SER A 126 -16.54 -11.77 2.25
N ASP A 127 -17.82 -11.43 2.12
CA ASP A 127 -18.68 -11.83 1.00
C ASP A 127 -18.20 -11.22 -0.32
N GLN A 128 -17.89 -9.91 -0.34
CA GLN A 128 -17.32 -9.24 -1.51
C GLN A 128 -15.97 -9.84 -1.90
N VAL A 129 -15.11 -10.08 -0.91
CA VAL A 129 -13.81 -10.72 -1.10
C VAL A 129 -13.96 -12.10 -1.74
N GLU A 130 -14.87 -12.93 -1.24
CA GLU A 130 -15.07 -14.28 -1.77
C GLU A 130 -15.60 -14.27 -3.22
N CYS A 131 -16.52 -13.35 -3.55
CA CYS A 131 -16.95 -13.16 -4.93
C CYS A 131 -15.77 -12.78 -5.84
N ALA A 132 -14.95 -11.81 -5.44
CA ALA A 132 -13.78 -11.38 -6.21
C ALA A 132 -12.80 -12.54 -6.43
N LEU A 133 -12.50 -13.30 -5.38
CA LEU A 133 -11.60 -14.46 -5.44
C LEU A 133 -12.11 -15.53 -6.41
N ARG A 134 -13.41 -15.82 -6.46
CA ARG A 134 -13.97 -16.81 -7.40
C ARG A 134 -13.75 -16.42 -8.86
N ILE A 135 -13.95 -15.15 -9.17
CA ILE A 135 -13.79 -14.62 -10.52
C ILE A 135 -12.31 -14.56 -10.92
N LEU A 136 -11.43 -14.09 -10.03
CA LEU A 136 -9.99 -14.01 -10.28
C LEU A 136 -9.33 -15.39 -10.42
N ARG A 137 -9.72 -16.37 -9.59
CA ARG A 137 -9.22 -17.74 -9.70
C ARG A 137 -9.50 -18.40 -11.04
N ALA A 138 -10.57 -17.98 -11.73
CA ALA A 138 -10.91 -18.47 -13.06
C ALA A 138 -9.89 -18.06 -14.14
N ILE A 139 -9.14 -16.97 -13.93
CA ILE A 139 -8.12 -16.47 -14.86
C ILE A 139 -6.70 -16.68 -14.35
N SER A 140 -6.47 -16.65 -13.03
CA SER A 140 -5.14 -16.77 -12.41
C SER A 140 -4.57 -18.19 -12.43
N SER A 141 -5.42 -19.19 -12.72
CA SER A 141 -5.06 -20.60 -12.85
C SER A 141 -5.13 -21.11 -14.30
N SER A 142 -5.53 -20.26 -15.24
CA SER A 142 -5.72 -20.65 -16.64
C SER A 142 -4.42 -20.46 -17.43
N PRO A 143 -3.87 -21.53 -18.05
CA PRO A 143 -2.67 -21.43 -18.88
C PRO A 143 -2.91 -20.67 -20.19
N GLU A 144 -4.17 -20.39 -20.55
CA GLU A 144 -4.53 -19.63 -21.75
C GLU A 144 -4.43 -18.11 -21.56
N VAL A 145 -4.29 -17.65 -20.31
CA VAL A 145 -4.18 -16.23 -19.96
C VAL A 145 -2.71 -15.81 -19.99
N PRO A 146 -2.34 -14.61 -20.48
CA PRO A 146 -0.97 -14.12 -20.42
C PRO A 146 -0.39 -14.15 -19.00
N VAL A 147 0.90 -14.51 -18.87
CA VAL A 147 1.57 -14.71 -17.57
C VAL A 147 1.48 -13.47 -16.70
N GLU A 148 1.60 -12.30 -17.31
CA GLU A 148 1.51 -10.99 -16.64
C GLU A 148 0.14 -10.78 -16.01
N LEU A 149 -0.94 -11.12 -16.73
CA LEU A 149 -2.29 -11.00 -16.21
C LEU A 149 -2.59 -12.07 -15.15
N GLN A 150 -2.05 -13.28 -15.29
CA GLN A 150 -2.10 -14.29 -14.23
C GLN A 150 -1.44 -13.78 -12.95
N ALA A 151 -0.23 -13.20 -13.05
CA ALA A 151 0.49 -12.64 -11.91
C ALA A 151 -0.26 -11.48 -11.25
N ARG A 152 -0.82 -10.56 -12.05
CA ARG A 152 -1.72 -9.48 -11.56
C ARG A 152 -2.91 -10.04 -10.77
N ALA A 153 -3.58 -11.06 -11.32
CA ALA A 153 -4.72 -11.69 -10.66
C ALA A 153 -4.31 -12.37 -9.35
N ARG A 154 -3.18 -13.08 -9.30
CA ARG A 154 -2.63 -13.67 -8.06
C ARG A 154 -2.24 -12.63 -7.02
N TYR A 155 -1.64 -11.52 -7.45
CA TYR A 155 -1.33 -10.39 -6.57
C TYR A 155 -2.62 -9.81 -5.97
N LEU A 156 -3.66 -9.61 -6.78
CA LEU A 156 -4.95 -9.11 -6.31
C LEU A 156 -5.65 -10.12 -5.38
N GLU A 157 -5.57 -11.43 -5.65
CA GLU A 157 -6.03 -12.47 -4.72
C GLU A 157 -5.36 -12.33 -3.34
N GLY A 158 -4.05 -12.06 -3.31
CA GLY A 158 -3.32 -11.81 -2.07
C GLY A 158 -3.83 -10.57 -1.34
N ASN A 159 -4.06 -9.47 -2.05
CA ASN A 159 -4.60 -8.24 -1.47
C ASN A 159 -6.01 -8.45 -0.89
N LEU A 160 -6.85 -9.23 -1.57
CA LEU A 160 -8.20 -9.61 -1.13
C LEU A 160 -8.18 -10.48 0.12
N GLU A 161 -7.34 -11.51 0.16
CA GLU A 161 -7.15 -12.34 1.35
C GLU A 161 -6.64 -11.52 2.53
N PHE A 162 -5.71 -10.60 2.27
CA PHE A 162 -5.20 -9.67 3.28
C PHE A 162 -6.32 -8.77 3.84
N LEU A 163 -7.23 -8.29 2.98
CA LEU A 163 -8.39 -7.47 3.36
C LEU A 163 -9.31 -8.14 4.38
N ARG A 164 -9.49 -9.46 4.28
CA ARG A 164 -10.25 -10.26 5.25
C ARG A 164 -9.40 -10.90 6.35
N ARG A 165 -8.16 -10.44 6.55
CA ARG A 165 -7.18 -10.98 7.53
C ARG A 165 -6.81 -12.45 7.31
N GLY A 166 -7.01 -12.98 6.10
CA GLY A 166 -6.57 -14.31 5.70
C GLY A 166 -5.08 -14.32 5.37
N TYR A 167 -4.20 -13.92 6.31
CA TYR A 167 -2.80 -13.63 6.00
C TYR A 167 -2.03 -14.83 5.43
N GLN A 168 -2.32 -16.05 5.89
CA GLN A 168 -1.70 -17.27 5.34
C GLN A 168 -2.10 -17.49 3.87
N ALA A 169 -3.38 -17.29 3.55
CA ALA A 169 -3.88 -17.38 2.19
C ALA A 169 -3.31 -16.24 1.32
N ALA A 170 -3.16 -15.04 1.89
CA ALA A 170 -2.53 -13.91 1.22
C ALA A 170 -1.08 -14.22 0.84
N VAL A 171 -0.27 -14.73 1.78
CA VAL A 171 1.11 -15.17 1.52
C VAL A 171 1.15 -16.21 0.41
N SER A 172 0.26 -17.21 0.44
CA SER A 172 0.19 -18.22 -0.61
C SER A 172 -0.11 -17.62 -1.99
N ALA A 173 -1.02 -16.66 -2.08
CA ALA A 173 -1.36 -16.01 -3.35
C ALA A 173 -0.21 -15.13 -3.88
N TYR A 174 0.47 -14.38 -2.99
CA TYR A 174 1.68 -13.64 -3.36
C TYR A 174 2.82 -14.55 -3.80
N ASP A 175 2.98 -15.73 -3.17
CA ASP A 175 3.95 -16.74 -3.60
C ASP A 175 3.66 -17.25 -5.01
N GLU A 176 2.38 -17.48 -5.36
CA GLU A 176 2.01 -17.82 -6.75
C GLU A 176 2.29 -16.68 -7.72
N ALA A 177 2.07 -15.42 -7.34
CA ALA A 177 2.42 -14.27 -8.17
C ALA A 177 3.95 -14.19 -8.41
N LEU A 178 4.76 -14.40 -7.37
CA LEU A 178 6.22 -14.35 -7.43
C LEU A 178 6.85 -15.50 -8.22
N LYS A 179 6.19 -16.65 -8.31
CA LYS A 179 6.59 -17.75 -9.21
C LYS A 179 6.47 -17.36 -10.68
N LEU A 180 5.51 -16.49 -11.01
CA LEU A 180 5.26 -16.02 -12.38
C LEU A 180 6.13 -14.80 -12.71
N ILE A 181 6.17 -13.81 -11.82
CA ILE A 181 6.96 -12.58 -11.96
C ILE A 181 7.77 -12.34 -10.67
N PRO A 182 9.06 -12.70 -10.66
CA PRO A 182 9.94 -12.46 -9.52
C PRO A 182 10.09 -10.96 -9.21
N GLY A 183 10.25 -10.61 -7.93
CA GLY A 183 10.47 -9.22 -7.49
C GLY A 183 11.92 -8.77 -7.56
N VAL A 184 12.61 -8.93 -8.70
CA VAL A 184 14.02 -8.52 -8.83
C VAL A 184 14.15 -7.00 -9.11
N PRO A 185 15.14 -6.31 -8.51
CA PRO A 185 15.28 -4.85 -8.63
C PRO A 185 15.54 -4.33 -10.05
N GLU A 186 16.03 -5.19 -10.94
CA GLU A 186 16.44 -4.84 -12.31
C GLU A 186 15.32 -5.01 -13.35
N ASP A 187 14.14 -5.51 -12.95
CA ASP A 187 13.00 -5.60 -13.85
C ASP A 187 12.49 -4.18 -14.15
N ALA A 188 12.87 -3.66 -15.31
CA ALA A 188 12.34 -2.43 -15.90
C ALA A 188 10.86 -2.55 -16.33
N GLY A 189 10.16 -3.59 -15.86
CA GLY A 189 8.79 -3.94 -16.19
C GLY A 189 7.79 -3.52 -15.12
N ASP A 190 6.66 -4.22 -15.16
CA ASP A 190 5.52 -4.06 -14.27
C ASP A 190 5.92 -4.35 -12.81
N GLY A 191 5.69 -3.40 -11.89
CA GLY A 191 6.19 -3.45 -10.51
C GLY A 191 5.62 -4.57 -9.62
N ILE A 192 4.76 -5.43 -10.17
CA ILE A 192 3.99 -6.45 -9.45
C ILE A 192 4.87 -7.38 -8.64
N GLY A 193 5.98 -7.88 -9.18
CA GLY A 193 6.84 -8.80 -8.45
C GLY A 193 7.38 -8.15 -7.16
N ARG A 194 7.81 -6.89 -7.25
CA ARG A 194 8.29 -6.12 -6.10
C ARG A 194 7.15 -5.84 -5.11
N ASP A 195 5.98 -5.45 -5.61
CA ASP A 195 4.82 -5.12 -4.77
C ASP A 195 4.27 -6.37 -4.06
N ALA A 196 4.27 -7.53 -4.74
CA ALA A 196 3.93 -8.83 -4.17
C ALA A 196 4.93 -9.25 -3.09
N ALA A 197 6.24 -9.11 -3.34
CA ALA A 197 7.27 -9.42 -2.34
C ALA A 197 7.13 -8.54 -1.08
N TRP A 198 6.85 -7.25 -1.27
CA TRP A 198 6.59 -6.33 -0.16
C TRP A 198 5.34 -6.72 0.63
N ASN A 199 4.19 -6.90 -0.03
CA ASN A 199 2.93 -7.24 0.64
C ASN A 199 3.00 -8.62 1.33
N ARG A 200 3.73 -9.57 0.75
CA ARG A 200 4.04 -10.87 1.38
C ARG A 200 4.80 -10.70 2.68
N ALA A 201 5.83 -9.86 2.72
CA ALA A 201 6.59 -9.59 3.94
C ALA A 201 5.72 -8.96 5.04
N VAL A 202 4.82 -8.04 4.65
CA VAL A 202 3.84 -7.46 5.57
C VAL A 202 2.89 -8.53 6.11
N ALA A 203 2.36 -9.41 5.27
CA ALA A 203 1.48 -10.51 5.69
C ALA A 203 2.17 -11.49 6.65
N LEU A 204 3.44 -11.84 6.40
CA LEU A 204 4.23 -12.68 7.31
C LEU A 204 4.42 -12.02 8.68
N ARG A 205 4.70 -10.72 8.71
CA ARG A 205 4.80 -9.97 9.96
C ARG A 205 3.47 -9.98 10.73
N ARG A 206 2.33 -9.86 10.04
CA ARG A 206 1.01 -9.95 10.69
C ARG A 206 0.76 -11.32 11.31
N ILE A 207 1.13 -12.40 10.62
CA ILE A 207 1.05 -13.76 11.17
C ILE A 207 1.88 -13.89 12.45
N GLU A 208 3.11 -13.35 12.47
CA GLU A 208 3.96 -13.36 13.65
C GLU A 208 3.34 -12.56 14.82
N GLU A 209 2.78 -11.38 14.52
CA GLU A 209 2.09 -10.54 15.50
C GLU A 209 0.87 -11.25 16.12
N GLU A 210 0.05 -11.94 15.32
CA GLU A 210 -1.08 -12.76 15.79
C GLU A 210 -0.63 -13.91 16.69
N ASN A 211 0.35 -14.69 16.22
CA ASN A 211 0.89 -15.81 17.00
C ASN A 211 1.43 -15.37 18.37
N ARG A 212 2.09 -14.20 18.43
CA ARG A 212 2.60 -13.63 19.68
C ARG A 212 1.47 -13.21 20.62
N ARG A 213 0.37 -12.65 20.10
CA ARG A 213 -0.80 -12.27 20.93
C ARG A 213 -1.50 -13.50 21.50
N ASP A 214 -1.64 -14.56 20.71
CA ASP A 214 -2.27 -15.79 21.16
C ASP A 214 -1.42 -16.53 22.20
N ALA A 215 -0.09 -16.52 22.05
CA ALA A 215 0.83 -17.14 23.02
C ALA A 215 0.94 -16.39 24.37
N GLY A 216 0.53 -15.12 24.43
CA GLY A 216 0.68 -14.27 25.62
C GLY A 216 -0.47 -14.33 26.63
N LYS A 217 -1.63 -14.90 26.29
CA LYS A 217 -2.77 -14.97 27.22
C LYS A 217 -2.67 -16.09 28.27
N ASP A 218 -1.79 -17.07 28.05
CA ASP A 218 -1.60 -18.21 28.96
C ASP A 218 -0.29 -18.15 29.77
N ALA A 219 0.61 -17.21 29.47
CA ALA A 219 1.95 -17.16 30.09
C ALA A 219 2.10 -16.18 31.27
N ASP A 220 1.15 -15.25 31.46
CA ASP A 220 1.25 -14.19 32.47
C ASP A 220 0.47 -14.46 33.78
N GLN A 221 -0.10 -15.66 33.98
CA GLN A 221 -0.77 -16.01 35.26
C GLN A 221 0.12 -16.72 36.29
N ASP A 222 1.33 -17.16 35.95
CA ASP A 222 2.19 -17.93 36.88
C ASP A 222 3.40 -17.15 37.44
N GLN A 223 3.44 -15.81 37.30
CA GLN A 223 4.42 -14.95 37.97
C GLN A 223 3.79 -13.88 38.87
N MET A 224 2.80 -14.27 39.67
CA MET A 224 2.66 -13.69 41.00
C MET A 224 2.99 -14.78 42.01
N ALA A 225 4.29 -14.95 42.28
CA ALA A 225 4.72 -15.63 43.49
C ALA A 225 4.15 -14.86 44.70
N PRO A 226 3.28 -15.47 45.54
CA PRO A 226 2.95 -14.86 46.81
C PRO A 226 4.19 -14.92 47.70
N ASP A 227 4.73 -13.74 48.02
CA ASP A 227 5.75 -13.55 49.04
C ASP A 227 5.19 -14.02 50.38
N SER A 228 5.53 -15.26 50.74
CA SER A 228 5.15 -15.89 52.00
C SER A 228 6.35 -15.89 52.94
N GLY A 229 6.35 -14.99 53.93
CA GLY A 229 6.98 -15.28 55.21
C GLY A 229 7.55 -14.10 56.00
N SER A 230 6.69 -13.35 56.70
CA SER A 230 6.91 -13.16 58.15
C SER A 230 5.62 -12.67 58.84
N PRO A 231 5.18 -13.33 59.93
CA PRO A 231 3.99 -12.96 60.66
C PRO A 231 4.33 -11.90 61.71
N ASP A 232 3.41 -10.96 61.97
CA ASP A 232 3.08 -10.51 63.33
C ASP A 232 2.08 -9.34 63.29
N GLY A 233 1.07 -9.42 64.16
CA GLY A 233 0.41 -8.23 64.69
C GLY A 233 -1.02 -7.94 64.24
N ALA A 234 -1.97 -8.58 64.93
CA ALA A 234 -3.27 -8.06 65.37
C ALA A 234 -3.70 -6.64 64.94
N ASN A 235 -4.93 -6.49 64.41
CA ASN A 235 -6.07 -6.00 65.22
C ASN A 235 -7.37 -5.89 64.42
N ASP A 236 -8.46 -6.10 65.16
CA ASP A 236 -9.87 -6.07 64.81
C ASP A 236 -10.39 -4.75 64.20
N GLY A 237 -11.47 -4.85 63.41
CA GLY A 237 -12.49 -3.80 63.32
C GLY A 237 -13.18 -3.62 61.95
N PRO A 238 -14.50 -3.87 61.84
CA PRO A 238 -15.28 -3.57 60.64
C PRO A 238 -15.94 -2.18 60.73
N GLN A 239 -16.12 -1.47 59.61
CA GLN A 239 -17.09 -0.38 59.56
C GLN A 239 -17.61 -0.05 58.15
N ASP A 240 -18.93 0.05 58.10
CA ASP A 240 -19.83 0.30 56.97
C ASP A 240 -19.84 1.74 56.44
N GLY A 241 -19.89 1.88 55.10
CA GLY A 241 -20.65 2.86 54.27
C GLY A 241 -20.37 4.37 54.40
N PRO A 242 -21.08 5.24 53.62
CA PRO A 242 -21.49 5.20 52.21
C PRO A 242 -20.99 6.47 51.43
N PRO A 243 -21.32 6.70 50.13
CA PRO A 243 -20.82 7.82 49.34
C PRO A 243 -21.80 9.01 49.31
N ASP A 244 -21.27 10.25 49.27
CA ASP A 244 -22.07 11.46 49.08
C ASP A 244 -21.53 12.36 47.96
N ALA A 245 -22.51 12.96 47.28
CA ALA A 245 -22.43 13.80 46.09
C ALA A 245 -22.18 15.29 46.41
N ALA A 246 -21.71 16.04 45.41
CA ALA A 246 -22.08 17.44 45.09
C ALA A 246 -21.15 17.92 43.95
N GLU A 247 -21.65 18.26 42.75
CA GLU A 247 -22.27 19.53 42.35
C GLU A 247 -21.39 20.78 42.60
N GLY A 248 -21.11 21.55 41.53
CA GLY A 248 -20.52 22.89 41.67
C GLY A 248 -19.93 23.47 40.38
N LYS A 249 -20.74 24.28 39.69
CA LYS A 249 -20.49 25.02 38.43
C LYS A 249 -19.80 26.40 38.73
N PRO A 250 -19.69 27.38 37.80
CA PRO A 250 -18.53 27.69 36.95
C PRO A 250 -18.00 29.16 37.15
N GLU A 251 -17.25 29.65 36.15
CA GLU A 251 -17.02 31.07 35.76
C GLU A 251 -15.77 31.81 36.26
N GLY A 252 -15.23 32.64 35.36
CA GLY A 252 -14.49 33.86 35.71
C GLY A 252 -13.15 34.04 34.99
N GLY A 253 -13.15 34.80 33.91
CA GLY A 253 -11.94 35.26 33.20
C GLY A 253 -11.19 36.42 33.89
N PRO A 254 -10.43 37.24 33.13
CA PRO A 254 -8.97 37.43 33.22
C PRO A 254 -8.56 38.73 33.96
N PRO A 255 -7.25 39.06 34.10
CA PRO A 255 -6.68 40.03 33.15
C PRO A 255 -5.13 40.04 32.92
N ASP A 256 -4.76 40.64 31.78
CA ASP A 256 -3.65 41.57 31.44
C ASP A 256 -2.18 41.46 31.93
N GLY A 257 -1.31 41.85 30.98
CA GLY A 257 0.05 42.40 31.17
C GLY A 257 1.09 41.65 30.32
N GLY A 258 1.96 42.23 29.50
CA GLY A 258 2.40 43.59 29.22
C GLY A 258 3.79 43.52 28.52
N SER A 259 4.23 44.62 27.89
CA SER A 259 5.59 44.89 27.35
C SER A 259 6.01 44.08 26.10
N GLY A 260 6.65 44.61 25.05
CA GLY A 260 7.33 45.88 24.81
C GLY A 260 8.56 45.61 23.92
N ASN A 261 8.84 46.50 22.95
CA ASN A 261 10.05 46.66 22.12
C ASN A 261 10.30 45.67 20.96
N ASP A 262 10.97 46.00 19.85
CA ASP A 262 11.35 47.24 19.13
C ASP A 262 12.15 46.75 17.88
N SER A 263 12.20 47.54 16.80
CA SER A 263 13.11 47.45 15.63
C SER A 263 12.92 46.26 14.65
N GLY A 264 12.89 46.38 13.32
CA GLY A 264 13.14 47.45 12.35
C GLY A 264 13.61 46.80 11.03
N ASP A 265 13.06 47.22 9.86
CA ASP A 265 13.67 47.40 8.52
C ASP A 265 14.68 46.34 7.96
N LYS A 266 14.77 45.91 6.68
CA LYS A 266 14.30 46.39 5.37
C LYS A 266 14.68 45.37 4.26
N ASP A 267 13.84 45.33 3.24
CA ASP A 267 14.11 45.37 1.78
C ASP A 267 15.00 44.35 1.01
N ALA A 268 14.35 43.88 -0.08
CA ALA A 268 14.81 43.83 -1.48
C ALA A 268 15.67 42.65 -2.03
N GLN A 269 15.02 41.92 -2.95
CA GLN A 269 15.41 41.38 -4.29
C GLN A 269 16.68 41.98 -4.98
N PRO A 270 17.14 41.53 -6.20
CA PRO A 270 16.77 40.39 -7.07
C PRO A 270 17.93 39.68 -7.84
N ASP A 271 17.57 38.67 -8.66
CA ASP A 271 18.06 38.19 -9.98
C ASP A 271 19.52 38.36 -10.48
N GLY A 272 20.04 37.30 -11.13
CA GLY A 272 21.22 37.36 -12.02
C GLY A 272 21.47 36.08 -12.83
N ARG A 273 21.68 36.22 -14.15
CA ARG A 273 21.71 35.22 -15.25
C ARG A 273 23.10 34.55 -15.49
N GLN A 274 23.09 33.31 -16.03
CA GLN A 274 23.89 32.61 -17.11
C GLN A 274 25.33 33.09 -17.52
N PRO A 275 26.16 32.35 -18.32
CA PRO A 275 26.10 30.96 -18.89
C PRO A 275 27.44 30.14 -18.89
N ASP A 276 27.41 28.91 -19.47
CA ASP A 276 28.49 27.97 -19.92
C ASP A 276 29.58 28.57 -20.87
N PRO A 277 30.64 27.88 -21.40
CA PRO A 277 30.95 26.42 -21.52
C PRO A 277 32.46 25.99 -21.37
N GLN A 278 32.80 24.69 -21.47
CA GLN A 278 33.83 24.13 -22.41
C GLN A 278 34.21 22.64 -22.22
N ASN A 279 33.88 21.88 -23.28
CA ASN A 279 34.60 20.81 -23.99
C ASN A 279 36.05 20.41 -23.57
N GLN A 280 36.32 19.10 -23.42
CA GLN A 280 37.48 18.38 -24.02
C GLN A 280 37.52 16.87 -23.67
N GLN A 281 37.54 16.03 -24.72
CA GLN A 281 38.16 14.70 -24.81
C GLN A 281 39.41 14.85 -25.71
N PRO A 282 40.49 14.06 -25.56
CA PRO A 282 40.57 12.77 -26.28
C PRO A 282 41.49 11.65 -25.71
N GLU A 283 41.33 10.47 -26.33
CA GLU A 283 42.35 9.47 -26.70
C GLU A 283 42.83 8.35 -25.76
N ALA A 284 43.22 7.25 -26.43
CA ALA A 284 43.33 5.87 -25.98
C ALA A 284 44.78 5.38 -25.80
N GLY A 285 44.97 4.34 -24.98
CA GLY A 285 46.21 3.54 -24.92
C GLY A 285 46.19 2.53 -23.75
N ALA A 286 46.54 1.27 -24.03
CA ALA A 286 46.77 0.18 -23.07
C ALA A 286 48.26 -0.26 -23.14
N PRO A 287 48.81 -1.24 -22.36
CA PRO A 287 48.37 -1.91 -21.12
C PRO A 287 49.46 -1.99 -20.01
N ASP A 288 49.12 -2.67 -18.91
CA ASP A 288 49.98 -3.41 -17.95
C ASP A 288 50.55 -2.69 -16.70
N GLY A 289 50.54 -3.42 -15.57
CA GLY A 289 51.20 -3.04 -14.31
C GLY A 289 50.27 -2.93 -13.10
N GLY A 290 50.30 -3.94 -12.22
CA GLY A 290 49.41 -4.08 -11.07
C GLY A 290 49.40 -2.93 -10.05
N GLN A 291 48.24 -2.71 -9.45
CA GLN A 291 48.05 -1.92 -8.24
C GLN A 291 47.14 -2.64 -7.26
N GLN A 292 47.56 -2.64 -5.99
CA GLN A 292 46.86 -3.17 -4.82
C GLN A 292 45.47 -2.53 -4.67
N PRO A 293 44.49 -3.24 -4.05
CA PRO A 293 43.19 -2.65 -3.75
C PRO A 293 43.33 -1.44 -2.79
N PRO A 294 42.53 -0.37 -2.97
CA PRO A 294 42.52 0.75 -2.03
C PRO A 294 42.02 0.29 -0.64
N PRO A 295 42.48 0.95 0.44
CA PRO A 295 42.11 0.60 1.81
C PRO A 295 40.60 0.68 2.03
N GLN A 296 40.08 -0.30 2.77
CA GLN A 296 38.68 -0.46 3.12
C GLN A 296 38.09 0.79 3.80
N SER A 297 36.85 1.09 3.44
CA SER A 297 36.02 2.23 3.84
C SER A 297 35.53 2.20 5.30
N GLN A 298 36.34 1.75 6.25
CA GLN A 298 35.93 1.67 7.66
C GLN A 298 35.54 3.03 8.27
N ASN A 299 36.04 4.13 7.71
CA ASN A 299 35.72 5.49 8.17
C ASN A 299 34.39 6.05 7.63
N GLN A 300 33.70 5.36 6.70
CA GLN A 300 32.40 5.83 6.20
C GLN A 300 31.24 5.36 7.09
N ASP A 301 31.35 4.14 7.62
CA ASP A 301 30.30 3.55 8.45
C ASP A 301 30.23 4.22 9.83
N GLU A 302 31.38 4.53 10.44
CA GLU A 302 31.43 5.32 11.68
C GLU A 302 30.85 6.73 11.50
N ARG A 303 31.11 7.34 10.34
CA ARG A 303 30.59 8.68 10.02
C ARG A 303 29.08 8.66 9.73
N MET A 304 28.55 7.56 9.22
CA MET A 304 27.09 7.36 9.08
C MET A 304 26.42 7.08 10.43
N LEU A 305 27.07 6.34 11.33
CA LEU A 305 26.54 6.07 12.67
C LEU A 305 26.48 7.35 13.52
N ASP A 306 27.51 8.19 13.49
CA ASP A 306 27.48 9.52 14.15
C ASP A 306 26.38 10.44 13.57
N MET A 307 26.11 10.33 12.26
CA MET A 307 25.04 11.10 11.61
C MET A 307 23.63 10.57 11.96
N LEU A 308 23.51 9.28 12.26
CA LEU A 308 22.26 8.66 12.72
C LEU A 308 21.99 8.92 14.21
N GLU A 309 23.03 9.01 15.04
CA GLU A 309 22.90 9.37 16.46
C GLU A 309 22.65 10.87 16.68
N SER A 310 23.16 11.73 15.79
CA SER A 310 22.90 13.18 15.82
C SER A 310 21.60 13.60 15.13
N ALA A 311 20.85 12.65 14.55
CA ALA A 311 19.56 12.94 13.93
C ALA A 311 18.53 13.34 15.01
N PRO A 312 17.92 14.53 14.92
CA PRO A 312 16.96 14.99 15.92
C PRO A 312 15.78 14.01 15.98
N THR A 313 15.44 13.57 17.18
CA THR A 313 14.30 12.68 17.38
C THR A 313 13.03 13.33 16.83
N VAL A 314 12.13 12.52 16.28
CA VAL A 314 10.85 12.97 15.70
C VAL A 314 10.07 13.84 16.71
N GLN A 315 10.22 13.56 18.01
CA GLN A 315 9.64 14.34 19.10
C GLN A 315 10.19 15.77 19.18
N LEU A 316 11.49 15.96 18.95
CA LEU A 316 12.14 17.28 18.94
C LEU A 316 11.71 18.11 17.72
N GLN A 317 11.59 17.46 16.56
CA GLN A 317 11.12 18.09 15.32
C GLN A 317 9.64 18.52 15.45
N ASP A 318 8.80 17.68 16.05
CA ASP A 318 7.38 17.97 16.24
C ASP A 318 7.17 19.09 17.29
N ALA A 319 7.98 19.10 18.36
CA ALA A 319 8.00 20.21 19.33
C ALA A 319 8.41 21.54 18.68
N LYS A 320 9.44 21.53 17.81
CA LYS A 320 9.89 22.72 17.06
C LYS A 320 8.81 23.23 16.10
N ASN A 321 8.12 22.33 15.41
CA ASN A 321 7.04 22.68 14.48
C ASN A 321 5.79 23.22 15.20
N ARG A 322 5.49 22.72 16.40
CA ARG A 322 4.40 23.28 17.24
C ARG A 322 4.76 24.67 17.76
N ALA A 323 6.02 24.90 18.13
CA ALA A 323 6.48 26.21 18.58
C ALA A 323 6.45 27.27 17.44
N SER A 324 6.84 26.90 16.22
CA SER A 324 6.79 27.82 15.07
C SER A 324 5.36 28.15 14.65
N ARG A 325 4.43 27.18 14.67
CA ARG A 325 3.00 27.42 14.37
C ARG A 325 2.32 28.31 15.42
N LYS A 326 2.70 28.21 16.69
CA LYS A 326 2.19 29.12 17.74
C LYS A 326 2.66 30.55 17.54
N ARG A 327 3.87 30.78 17.02
CA ARG A 327 4.35 32.14 16.68
C ARG A 327 3.61 32.77 15.51
N ALA A 328 3.26 31.99 14.47
CA ALA A 328 2.56 32.52 13.30
C ALA A 328 1.11 32.95 13.58
N ARG A 329 0.42 32.32 14.55
CA ARG A 329 -0.98 32.65 14.87
C ARG A 329 -1.16 33.89 15.75
N GLY A 330 -0.07 34.44 16.29
CA GLY A 330 -0.08 35.66 17.11
C GLY A 330 0.20 36.97 16.35
N MET A 331 0.37 36.92 15.02
CA MET A 331 0.68 38.09 14.17
C MET A 331 -0.47 38.52 13.24
N VAL A 332 -1.65 37.92 13.34
CA VAL A 332 -2.80 38.24 12.46
C VAL A 332 -3.77 39.27 13.05
N ASP A 333 -3.63 39.62 14.34
CA ASP A 333 -4.39 40.73 14.95
C ASP A 333 -3.43 41.75 15.57
N LYS A 334 -2.95 42.68 14.76
CA LYS A 334 -2.53 44.04 15.13
C LYS A 334 -2.49 44.95 13.92
#